data_AF-A0A7M3S9E1-F1
#
_entry.id   AF-A0A7M3S9E1-F1
#
_cell.length_a   1.000
_cell.length_b   1.000
_cell.length_c   1.000
_cell.angle_alpha   90.00
_cell.angle_beta   90.00
_cell.angle_gamma   90.00
#
_symmetry.space_group_name_H-M   'P 1'
#
loop_
_entity.id
_entity.type
_entity.pdbx_description
1 polymer ?
#
loop_
_entity_poly.entity_id
_entity_poly.type
_entity_poly.pdbx_seq_one_letter_code
_entity_poly.pdbx_strand_id
1 'polypeptide(L)'
;MIYNRVLIFGAGNQFRKYISQISSDFEVIGVTDNNKTIQNSKIQQYIILSPLVALKLPYDLIIVTPYVGREQIVNQLISLGVDTLKIFCNRFIVIRQTKHILSEI
;
A
#
# COMPACT_ATOMS: atom_id res chain seq x y z
N MET A 1 -0.99 -2.79 -21.07
CA MET A 1 -0.22 -2.36 -19.89
C MET A 1 -0.61 -3.27 -18.75
N ILE A 2 0.34 -3.95 -18.11
CA ILE A 2 0.05 -4.75 -16.92
C ILE A 2 -0.01 -3.75 -15.76
N TYR A 3 -1.22 -3.31 -15.40
CA TYR A 3 -1.40 -2.54 -14.18
C TYR A 3 -1.18 -3.50 -13.02
N ASN A 4 -0.12 -3.30 -12.25
CA ASN A 4 0.08 -4.09 -11.04
C ASN A 4 -1.07 -3.76 -10.08
N ARG A 5 -1.82 -4.79 -9.67
CA ARG A 5 -2.89 -4.67 -8.68
C ARG A 5 -2.28 -4.58 -7.30
N VAL A 6 -2.58 -3.51 -6.59
CA VAL A 6 -1.96 -3.22 -5.31
C VAL A 6 -2.97 -3.21 -4.18
N LEU A 7 -2.63 -3.89 -3.10
CA LEU A 7 -3.26 -3.69 -1.81
C LEU A 7 -2.46 -2.63 -1.05
N ILE A 8 -3.13 -1.71 -0.35
CA ILE A 8 -2.45 -0.72 0.48
C ILE A 8 -2.65 -1.06 1.96
N PHE A 9 -1.56 -1.16 2.72
CA PHE A 9 -1.58 -1.31 4.16
C PHE A 9 -1.30 0.03 4.84
N GLY A 10 -2.21 0.43 5.73
CA GLY A 10 -2.23 1.70 6.45
C GLY A 10 -3.11 2.73 5.75
N ALA A 11 -4.08 3.28 6.48
CA ALA A 11 -5.04 4.28 6.01
C ALA A 11 -4.87 5.65 6.70
N GLY A 12 -3.70 5.87 7.31
CA GLY A 12 -3.35 7.09 8.04
C GLY A 12 -2.91 8.26 7.14
N ASN A 13 -2.17 9.20 7.72
CA ASN A 13 -1.75 10.43 7.04
C ASN A 13 -0.93 10.17 5.77
N GLN A 14 -0.05 9.18 5.78
CA GLN A 14 0.80 8.85 4.63
C GLN A 14 -0.02 8.33 3.46
N PHE A 15 -1.00 7.46 3.72
CA PHE A 15 -1.96 7.04 2.71
C PHE A 15 -2.70 8.23 2.11
N ARG A 16 -3.32 9.09 2.94
CA ARG A 16 -4.07 10.26 2.45
C ARG A 16 -3.22 11.19 1.59
N LYS A 17 -1.93 11.31 1.91
CA LYS A 17 -0.96 12.13 1.17
C LYS A 17 -0.59 11.56 -0.20
N TYR A 18 -0.41 10.24 -0.31
CA TYR A 18 0.18 9.62 -1.51
C TYR A 18 -0.80 8.82 -2.37
N ILE A 19 -2.00 8.54 -1.89
CA ILE A 19 -2.99 7.70 -2.57
C ILE A 19 -3.31 8.17 -3.99
N SER A 20 -3.48 9.47 -4.24
CA SER A 20 -3.72 9.98 -5.61
C SER A 20 -2.57 9.67 -6.58
N GLN A 21 -1.34 9.63 -6.07
CA GLN A 21 -0.18 9.26 -6.86
C GLN A 21 -0.14 7.74 -7.07
N ILE A 22 -0.37 6.96 -6.01
CA ILE A 22 -0.40 5.50 -6.09
C ILE A 22 -1.48 5.05 -7.09
N SER A 23 -2.69 5.59 -7.01
CA SER A 23 -3.79 5.23 -7.91
C SER A 23 -3.60 5.72 -9.35
N SER A 24 -2.64 6.61 -9.61
CA SER A 24 -2.26 7.01 -10.97
C SER A 24 -1.30 6.01 -11.65
N ASP A 25 -0.53 5.27 -10.84
CA ASP A 25 0.48 4.32 -11.31
C ASP A 25 0.03 2.86 -11.17
N PHE A 26 -0.98 2.60 -10.33
CA PHE A 26 -1.41 1.27 -9.92
C PHE A 26 -2.93 1.14 -9.86
N GLU A 27 -3.42 -0.09 -10.06
CA GLU A 27 -4.81 -0.43 -9.74
C GLU A 27 -4.92 -0.73 -8.25
N VAL A 28 -5.50 0.18 -7.47
CA VAL A 28 -5.69 -0.01 -6.03
C VAL A 28 -6.92 -0.87 -5.78
N ILE A 29 -6.70 -2.16 -5.50
CA ILE A 29 -7.78 -3.14 -5.29
C ILE A 29 -8.38 -3.08 -3.87
N GLY A 30 -7.68 -2.46 -2.91
CA GLY A 30 -8.16 -2.34 -1.54
C GLY A 30 -7.19 -1.59 -0.63
N VAL A 31 -7.73 -1.12 0.50
CA VAL A 31 -6.96 -0.49 1.58
C VAL A 31 -7.28 -1.23 2.87
N THR A 32 -6.26 -1.55 3.66
CA THR A 32 -6.39 -2.26 4.93
C THR A 32 -5.68 -1.53 6.06
N ASP A 33 -6.23 -1.63 7.26
CA ASP A 33 -5.63 -1.06 8.47
C ASP A 33 -5.96 -1.93 9.70
N ASN A 34 -5.05 -1.95 10.68
CA ASN A 34 -5.26 -2.66 11.95
C ASN A 34 -6.26 -1.94 12.86
N ASN A 35 -6.47 -0.64 12.66
CA ASN A 35 -7.38 0.14 13.48
C ASN A 35 -8.84 -0.26 13.22
N LYS A 36 -9.38 -1.06 14.15
CA LYS A 36 -10.77 -1.56 14.11
C LYS A 36 -11.82 -0.45 14.05
N THR A 37 -11.53 0.75 14.57
CA THR A 37 -12.51 1.85 14.61
C THR A 37 -12.77 2.45 13.23
N ILE A 38 -11.83 2.30 12.29
CA ILE A 38 -11.97 2.79 10.92
C ILE A 38 -12.23 1.68 9.91
N GLN A 39 -12.19 0.41 10.31
CA GLN A 39 -12.58 -0.69 9.42
C GLN A 39 -14.05 -0.57 9.04
N ASN A 40 -14.37 -0.96 7.80
CA ASN A 40 -15.65 -0.77 7.12
C ASN A 40 -16.09 0.69 6.94
N SER A 41 -15.29 1.66 7.41
CA SER A 41 -15.49 3.07 7.09
C SER A 41 -14.91 3.39 5.71
N LYS A 42 -15.37 4.51 5.14
CA LYS A 42 -14.86 5.04 3.89
C LYS A 42 -13.88 6.18 4.18
N ILE A 43 -12.65 6.04 3.71
CA ILE A 43 -11.66 7.12 3.72
C ILE A 43 -11.37 7.50 2.27
N GLN A 44 -11.65 8.77 1.93
CA GLN A 44 -11.72 9.25 0.55
C GLN A 44 -12.71 8.40 -0.25
N GLN A 45 -12.25 7.62 -1.23
CA GLN A 45 -13.07 6.72 -2.03
C GLN A 45 -12.94 5.25 -1.64
N TYR A 46 -12.05 4.91 -0.71
CA TYR A 46 -11.70 3.53 -0.38
C TYR A 46 -12.39 3.07 0.92
N ILE A 47 -12.95 1.87 0.88
CA ILE A 47 -13.42 1.16 2.08
C ILE A 47 -12.20 0.56 2.76
N ILE A 48 -12.06 0.80 4.07
CA ILE A 48 -10.95 0.25 4.84
C ILE A 48 -11.32 -1.15 5.33
N LEU A 49 -10.57 -2.14 4.90
CA LEU A 49 -10.77 -3.53 5.28
C LEU A 49 -9.88 -3.91 6.46
N SER A 50 -10.23 -5.02 7.12
CA SER A 50 -9.29 -5.69 8.02
C SER A 50 -8.24 -6.47 7.19
N PRO A 51 -7.03 -6.70 7.71
CA PRO A 51 -6.00 -7.46 6.98
C PRO A 51 -6.48 -8.84 6.56
N LEU A 52 -7.22 -9.54 7.42
CA LEU A 52 -7.73 -10.89 7.14
C LEU A 52 -8.73 -10.94 5.98
N VAL A 53 -9.43 -9.84 5.72
CA VAL A 53 -10.37 -9.72 4.59
C VAL A 53 -9.62 -9.25 3.34
N ALA A 54 -8.84 -8.18 3.46
CA ALA A 54 -8.09 -7.60 2.36
C ALA A 54 -7.09 -8.57 1.70
N LEU A 55 -6.41 -9.41 2.48
CA LEU A 55 -5.43 -10.36 1.96
C LEU A 55 -6.06 -11.50 1.14
N LYS A 56 -7.39 -11.65 1.14
CA LYS A 56 -8.10 -12.60 0.27
C LYS A 56 -8.36 -12.05 -1.14
N LEU A 57 -8.14 -10.76 -1.36
CA LEU A 57 -8.32 -10.13 -2.65
C LEU A 57 -7.18 -10.53 -3.62
N PRO A 58 -7.42 -10.52 -4.94
CA PRO A 58 -6.38 -10.85 -5.90
C PRO A 58 -5.44 -9.65 -6.11
N TYR A 59 -4.32 -9.62 -5.39
CA TYR A 59 -3.27 -8.61 -5.55
C TYR A 59 -1.93 -9.20 -5.97
N ASP A 60 -1.15 -8.37 -6.65
CA ASP A 60 0.20 -8.70 -7.09
C ASP A 60 1.23 -8.26 -6.05
N LEU A 61 0.99 -7.10 -5.40
CA LEU A 61 1.86 -6.56 -4.35
C LEU A 61 1.05 -5.82 -3.26
N ILE A 62 1.68 -5.63 -2.09
CA ILE A 62 1.17 -4.83 -0.98
C ILE A 62 2.10 -3.65 -0.68
N ILE A 63 1.55 -2.44 -0.66
CA ILE A 63 2.27 -1.21 -0.33
C ILE A 63 2.02 -0.86 1.14
N VAL A 64 3.09 -0.83 1.95
CA VAL A 64 3.02 -0.41 3.36
C VAL A 64 3.29 1.08 3.46
N THR A 65 2.27 1.88 3.80
CA THR A 65 2.37 3.34 3.86
C THR A 65 2.88 3.92 5.20
N PRO A 66 2.65 3.30 6.37
CA PRO A 66 3.15 3.83 7.65
C PRO A 66 4.68 3.77 7.74
N TYR A 67 5.30 4.86 8.19
CA TYR A 67 6.74 4.88 8.49
C TYR A 67 7.05 4.32 9.88
N VAL A 68 6.26 4.74 10.87
CA VAL A 68 6.34 4.24 12.25
C VAL A 68 5.60 2.92 12.34
N GLY A 69 6.16 1.94 13.04
CA GLY A 69 5.53 0.62 13.17
C GLY A 69 5.72 -0.30 11.96
N ARG A 70 6.51 0.11 10.97
CA ARG A 70 6.66 -0.59 9.68
C ARG A 70 7.19 -2.01 9.84
N GLU A 71 8.19 -2.24 10.68
CA GLU A 71 8.74 -3.58 10.91
C GLU A 71 7.69 -4.52 11.53
N GLN A 72 6.90 -4.01 12.48
CA GLN A 72 5.80 -4.75 13.09
C GLN A 72 4.74 -5.11 12.04
N ILE A 73 4.42 -4.18 11.14
CA ILE A 73 3.48 -4.42 10.02
C ILE A 73 4.03 -5.47 9.07
N VAL A 74 5.30 -5.39 8.69
CA VAL A 74 5.94 -6.38 7.80
C VAL A 74 5.92 -7.76 8.43
N ASN A 75 6.32 -7.88 9.70
CA ASN A 75 6.30 -9.14 10.42
C ASN A 75 4.88 -9.71 10.54
N GLN A 76 3.88 -8.85 10.75
CA GLN A 76 2.48 -9.25 10.73
C GLN A 76 2.05 -9.77 9.35
N LEU A 77 2.43 -9.11 8.26
CA LEU A 77 2.09 -9.56 6.91
C LEU A 77 2.72 -10.92 6.61
N ILE A 78 3.99 -11.10 6.98
CA ILE A 78 4.69 -12.39 6.84
C ILE A 78 4.00 -13.48 7.66
N SER A 79 3.63 -13.20 8.92
CA SER A 79 2.94 -14.18 9.77
C SER A 79 1.53 -14.53 9.28
N LEU A 80 0.90 -13.62 8.53
CA LEU A 80 -0.36 -13.85 7.82
C LEU A 80 -0.17 -14.57 6.47
N GLY A 81 1.05 -14.99 6.13
CA GLY A 81 1.35 -15.79 4.94
C GLY A 81 1.63 -14.97 3.67
N VAL A 82 1.88 -13.66 3.79
CA VAL A 82 2.26 -12.84 2.63
C VAL A 82 3.72 -13.11 2.26
N ASP A 83 3.94 -13.46 1.00
CA ASP A 83 5.28 -13.58 0.42
C ASP A 83 6.03 -12.24 0.53
N THR A 84 7.26 -12.28 1.07
CA THR A 84 8.11 -11.11 1.26
C THR A 84 8.40 -10.36 -0.04
N LEU A 85 8.43 -11.07 -1.17
CA LEU A 85 8.62 -10.46 -2.49
C LEU A 85 7.45 -9.58 -2.92
N LYS A 86 6.27 -9.78 -2.32
CA LYS A 86 5.08 -8.94 -2.56
C LYS A 86 5.03 -7.71 -1.67
N ILE A 87 5.87 -7.61 -0.64
CA ILE A 87 5.78 -6.53 0.37
C ILE A 87 6.67 -5.36 -0.05
N PHE A 88 6.05 -4.24 -0.40
CA PHE A 88 6.75 -3.01 -0.77
C PHE A 88 6.63 -1.95 0.33
N CYS A 89 7.76 -1.69 0.99
CA CYS A 89 7.86 -0.78 2.13
C CYS A 89 8.56 0.55 1.82
N ASN A 90 8.82 0.79 0.54
CA ASN A 90 9.94 1.63 0.14
C ASN A 90 9.64 3.13 0.34
N ARG A 91 10.66 3.90 0.77
CA ARG A 91 10.68 5.39 0.88
C ARG A 91 10.44 6.13 -0.46
N PHE A 92 10.13 5.40 -1.53
CA PHE A 92 10.38 5.76 -2.92
C PHE A 92 9.13 5.88 -3.78
N ILE A 93 7.93 5.93 -3.19
CA ILE A 93 6.75 6.42 -3.94
C ILE A 93 7.03 7.85 -4.47
N VAL A 94 8.08 8.55 -4.00
CA VAL A 94 8.53 9.86 -4.51
C VAL A 94 9.52 9.81 -5.70
N ILE A 95 9.91 8.65 -6.26
CA ILE A 95 10.75 8.61 -7.49
C ILE A 95 9.89 8.78 -8.76
N ARG A 96 9.14 9.86 -8.86
CA ARG A 96 8.83 10.46 -10.17
C ARG A 96 9.46 11.83 -10.37
N GLN A 97 10.16 12.38 -9.37
CA GLN A 97 10.98 13.57 -9.56
C GLN A 97 12.38 13.29 -10.15
N THR A 98 12.83 12.03 -10.21
CA THR A 98 14.19 11.69 -10.72
C THR A 98 14.21 10.95 -12.06
N LYS A 99 13.11 10.92 -12.81
CA LYS A 99 13.16 10.53 -14.24
C LYS A 99 13.68 11.65 -15.17
N HIS A 100 14.06 12.81 -14.63
CA HIS A 100 14.72 13.88 -15.38
C HIS A 100 16.25 13.90 -15.26
N ILE A 101 16.88 13.01 -14.49
CA ILE A 101 18.35 13.08 -14.23
C ILE A 101 19.13 11.85 -14.75
N LEU A 102 18.48 10.75 -15.14
CA LEU A 102 19.18 9.57 -15.66
C LEU A 102 18.98 9.35 -17.18
N SER A 103 18.58 10.39 -17.92
CA SER A 103 18.67 10.41 -19.39
C SER A 103 19.88 11.17 -19.91
N GLU A 104 20.77 11.66 -19.04
CA GLU A 104 21.96 12.44 -19.43
C GLU A 104 23.23 12.06 -18.65
N ILE A 105 23.46 10.77 -18.40
CA ILE A 105 24.81 10.24 -18.10
C ILE A 105 24.98 8.90 -18.82
#